data_AF-A0A8B0STM4-F1
#
_entry.id   AF-A0A8B0STM4-F1
#
_cell.length_a   1.000
_cell.length_b   1.000
_cell.length_c   1.000
_cell.angle_alpha   90.00
_cell.angle_beta   90.00
_cell.angle_gamma   90.00
#
_symmetry.space_group_name_H-M   'P 1'
#
loop_
_entity.id
_entity.type
_entity.pdbx_description
1 polymer ?
#
loop_
_entity_poly.entity_id
_entity_poly.type
_entity_poly.pdbx_seq_one_letter_code
_entity_poly.pdbx_strand_id
1 'polypeptide(L)'
;MQRLQAFKYELKPDGGQQRNLRRYAGSCRFVYNKALALQQANHEAGEKFIGYVAMAKHLTAWRNGTETPWLKDSPVHPLQHALKDLDKAYRN
;
A
#
# COMPACT_ATOMS: atom_id res chain seq x y z
N MET A 1 40.74 -16.51 13.32
CA MET A 1 39.58 -15.95 14.05
C MET A 1 38.75 -15.16 13.06
N GLN A 2 37.50 -15.53 12.79
CA GLN A 2 36.66 -14.87 11.78
C GLN A 2 35.95 -13.68 12.43
N ARG A 3 36.19 -12.45 11.97
CA ARG A 3 35.55 -11.25 12.53
C ARG A 3 34.22 -11.02 11.82
N LEU A 4 33.11 -11.20 12.53
CA LEU A 4 31.79 -10.79 12.05
C LEU A 4 31.66 -9.27 12.20
N GLN A 5 31.48 -8.56 11.09
CA GLN A 5 31.32 -7.11 11.05
C GLN A 5 30.04 -6.76 10.28
N ALA A 6 29.24 -5.85 10.84
CA ALA A 6 28.06 -5.29 10.21
C ALA A 6 28.17 -3.77 10.11
N PHE A 7 27.53 -3.19 9.09
CA PHE A 7 27.49 -1.75 8.87
C PHE A 7 26.06 -1.25 8.99
N LYS A 8 25.90 -0.05 9.57
CA LYS A 8 24.63 0.66 9.65
C LYS A 8 24.77 1.96 8.86
N TYR A 9 23.83 2.20 7.96
CA TYR A 9 23.79 3.40 7.13
C TYR A 9 22.48 4.14 7.33
N GLU A 10 22.56 5.46 7.29
CA GLU A 10 21.39 6.32 7.21
C GLU A 10 21.13 6.69 5.75
N LEU A 11 19.87 6.57 5.32
CA LEU A 11 19.46 7.08 4.02
C LEU A 11 19.43 8.61 4.07
N LYS A 12 20.20 9.28 3.19
CA LYS A 12 20.21 10.74 3.06
C LYS A 12 19.57 11.17 1.74
N PRO A 13 18.23 11.24 1.67
CA PRO A 13 17.53 11.58 0.44
C PRO A 13 17.62 13.08 0.12
N ASP A 14 17.72 13.40 -1.16
CA ASP A 14 17.58 14.78 -1.62
C ASP A 14 16.14 15.32 -1.46
N GLY A 15 15.93 16.62 -1.69
CA GLY A 15 14.62 17.25 -1.52
C GLY A 15 13.53 16.68 -2.43
N GLY A 16 13.86 16.21 -3.63
CA GLY A 16 12.93 15.55 -4.54
C GLY A 16 12.53 14.17 -4.03
N GLN A 17 13.51 13.38 -3.60
CA GLN A 17 13.31 12.06 -3.01
C GLN A 17 12.46 12.13 -1.74
N GLN A 18 12.72 13.07 -0.83
CA GLN A 18 11.91 13.26 0.39
C GLN A 18 10.44 13.56 0.07
N ARG A 19 10.20 14.43 -0.92
CA ARG A 19 8.84 14.76 -1.37
C ARG A 19 8.12 13.55 -1.93
N ASN A 20 8.82 12.76 -2.75
CA ASN A 20 8.28 11.53 -3.32
C ASN A 20 7.96 10.49 -2.24
N LEU A 21 8.87 10.27 -1.27
CA LEU A 21 8.62 9.36 -0.15
C LEU A 21 7.38 9.75 0.66
N ARG A 22 7.18 11.05 0.94
CA ARG A 22 5.97 11.56 1.61
C ARG A 22 4.70 11.31 0.79
N ARG A 23 4.76 11.54 -0.53
CA ARG A 23 3.65 11.23 -1.44
C ARG A 23 3.32 9.74 -1.43
N TYR A 24 4.34 8.87 -1.52
CA TYR A 24 4.14 7.42 -1.51
C TYR A 24 3.50 6.95 -0.21
N ALA A 25 3.95 7.46 0.94
CA ALA A 25 3.32 7.17 2.22
C ALA A 25 1.84 7.61 2.26
N GLY A 26 1.53 8.79 1.72
CA GLY A 26 0.16 9.27 1.56
C GLY A 26 -0.69 8.35 0.68
N SER A 27 -0.15 7.91 -0.46
CA SER A 27 -0.81 6.97 -1.36
C SER A 27 -1.07 5.62 -0.69
N CYS A 28 -0.12 5.08 0.08
CA CYS A 28 -0.32 3.85 0.84
C CYS A 28 -1.46 4.00 1.87
N ARG A 29 -1.49 5.11 2.62
CA ARG A 29 -2.56 5.40 3.58
C ARG A 29 -3.93 5.48 2.89
N PHE A 30 -4.00 6.15 1.74
CA PHE A 30 -5.22 6.22 0.96
C PHE A 30 -5.69 4.83 0.49
N VAL A 31 -4.80 4.03 -0.09
CA VAL A 31 -5.11 2.69 -0.59
C VAL A 31 -5.60 1.78 0.54
N TYR A 32 -4.93 1.80 1.70
CA TYR A 32 -5.36 1.05 2.88
C TYR A 32 -6.78 1.43 3.28
N ASN A 33 -7.06 2.72 3.45
CA ASN A 33 -8.38 3.20 3.89
C ASN A 33 -9.48 2.92 2.86
N LYS A 34 -9.19 3.08 1.55
CA LYS A 34 -10.15 2.78 0.48
C LYS A 34 -10.47 1.29 0.42
N ALA A 35 -9.48 0.43 0.61
CA ALA A 35 -9.67 -1.02 0.69
C ALA A 35 -10.42 -1.44 1.96
N LEU A 36 -10.14 -0.81 3.10
CA LEU A 36 -10.88 -1.04 4.35
C LEU A 36 -12.35 -0.67 4.20
N ALA A 37 -12.66 0.51 3.64
CA ALA A 37 -14.03 0.94 3.39
C ALA A 37 -14.77 -0.01 2.45
N LEU A 38 -14.11 -0.47 1.38
CA LEU A 38 -14.68 -1.49 0.48
C LEU A 38 -14.94 -2.81 1.22
N GLN A 39 -14.01 -3.25 2.08
CA GLN A 39 -14.15 -4.48 2.85
C GLN A 39 -15.29 -4.39 3.88
N GLN A 40 -15.48 -3.22 4.50
CA GLN A 40 -16.60 -2.93 5.42
C GLN A 40 -17.94 -2.97 4.69
N ALA A 41 -18.07 -2.26 3.57
CA ALA A 41 -19.30 -2.28 2.75
C ALA A 41 -19.65 -3.69 2.25
N ASN A 42 -18.64 -4.46 1.82
CA ASN A 42 -18.79 -5.86 1.42
C ASN A 42 -19.29 -6.74 2.59
N HIS A 43 -18.77 -6.51 3.80
CA HIS A 43 -19.22 -7.23 4.98
C HIS A 43 -20.66 -6.88 5.38
N GLU A 44 -21.03 -5.60 5.33
CA GLU A 44 -22.40 -5.13 5.58
C GLU A 44 -23.41 -5.71 4.59
N ALA A 45 -22.98 -5.94 3.34
CA ALA A 45 -23.78 -6.63 2.31
C ALA A 45 -23.89 -8.16 2.52
N GLY A 46 -23.22 -8.71 3.54
CA GLY A 46 -23.21 -10.17 3.81
C GLY A 46 -22.33 -10.97 2.85
N GLU A 47 -21.45 -10.30 2.10
CA GLU A 47 -20.57 -10.96 1.14
C GLU A 47 -19.32 -11.55 1.79
N LYS A 48 -18.67 -12.45 1.06
CA LYS A 48 -17.43 -13.10 1.53
C LYS A 48 -16.28 -12.10 1.58
N PHE A 49 -15.37 -12.30 2.54
CA PHE A 49 -14.16 -11.50 2.69
C PHE A 49 -13.36 -11.40 1.38
N ILE A 50 -12.88 -10.20 1.04
CA ILE A 50 -12.12 -9.94 -0.19
C ILE A 50 -10.63 -10.12 0.13
N GLY A 51 -10.09 -11.29 -0.19
CA GLY A 51 -8.67 -11.55 -0.03
C GLY A 51 -7.78 -10.66 -0.90
N TYR A 52 -6.50 -10.55 -0.52
CA TYR A 52 -5.49 -9.72 -1.19
C TYR A 52 -5.51 -9.80 -2.73
N VAL A 53 -5.61 -11.00 -3.31
CA VAL A 53 -5.56 -11.19 -4.78
C VAL A 53 -6.72 -10.48 -5.47
N ALA A 54 -7.92 -10.56 -4.91
CA ALA A 54 -9.09 -9.85 -5.44
C ALA A 54 -8.96 -8.34 -5.19
N MET A 55 -8.51 -7.93 -3.99
CA MET A 55 -8.29 -6.53 -3.65
C MET A 55 -7.23 -5.85 -4.55
N ALA A 56 -6.19 -6.59 -4.96
CA ALA A 56 -5.16 -6.10 -5.88
C ALA A 56 -5.72 -5.77 -7.28
N LYS A 57 -6.81 -6.42 -7.72
CA LYS A 57 -7.51 -6.06 -8.96
C LYS A 57 -8.19 -4.69 -8.84
N HIS A 58 -8.79 -4.40 -7.67
CA HIS A 58 -9.34 -3.07 -7.39
C HIS A 58 -8.25 -1.99 -7.40
N LEU A 59 -7.06 -2.27 -6.86
CA LEU A 59 -5.93 -1.34 -6.94
C LEU A 59 -5.54 -1.02 -8.38
N THR A 60 -5.50 -2.01 -9.27
CA THR A 60 -5.25 -1.77 -10.71
C THR A 60 -6.30 -0.83 -11.30
N ALA A 61 -7.58 -1.03 -10.97
CA ALA A 61 -8.66 -0.16 -11.39
C ALA A 61 -8.50 1.26 -10.83
N TRP A 62 -8.20 1.42 -9.54
CA TRP A 62 -8.00 2.73 -8.92
C TRP A 62 -6.81 3.49 -9.53
N ARG A 63 -5.70 2.81 -9.80
CA ARG A 63 -4.56 3.45 -10.49
C ARG A 63 -4.93 3.91 -11.89
N ASN A 64 -5.80 3.17 -12.59
CA ASN A 64 -6.22 3.51 -13.95
C ASN A 64 -7.46 4.41 -14.03
N GLY A 65 -8.12 4.70 -12.91
CA GLY A 65 -9.33 5.49 -12.84
C GLY A 65 -9.10 7.00 -12.93
N THR A 66 -10.15 7.71 -13.33
CA THR A 66 -10.17 9.17 -13.46
C THR A 66 -10.23 9.90 -12.11
N GLU A 67 -10.73 9.24 -11.06
CA GLU A 67 -10.84 9.81 -9.71
C GLU A 67 -9.49 9.83 -8.97
N THR A 68 -8.63 8.86 -9.25
CA THR A 68 -7.34 8.67 -8.55
C THR A 68 -6.15 8.52 -9.49
N PRO A 69 -5.99 9.39 -10.51
CA PRO A 69 -4.92 9.26 -11.50
C PRO A 69 -3.52 9.38 -10.87
N TRP A 70 -3.41 10.17 -9.80
CA TRP A 70 -2.17 10.39 -9.04
C TRP A 70 -1.62 9.13 -8.34
N LEU A 71 -2.42 8.06 -8.20
CA LEU A 71 -1.90 6.78 -7.69
C LEU A 71 -0.92 6.11 -8.68
N LYS A 72 -0.92 6.50 -9.95
CA LYS A 72 0.06 6.00 -10.93
C LYS A 72 1.47 6.49 -10.64
N ASP A 73 1.60 7.68 -10.05
CA ASP A 73 2.89 8.31 -9.75
C ASP A 73 3.61 7.63 -8.58
N SER A 74 2.90 6.81 -7.81
CA SER A 74 3.48 6.00 -6.73
C SER A 74 3.90 4.63 -7.24
N PRO A 75 5.04 4.08 -6.77
CA PRO A 75 5.42 2.71 -7.06
C PRO A 75 4.31 1.73 -6.65
N VAL A 76 4.05 0.72 -7.47
CA VAL A 76 2.93 -0.22 -7.23
C VAL A 76 3.18 -1.13 -6.01
N HIS A 77 4.43 -1.50 -5.75
CA HIS A 77 4.77 -2.45 -4.69
C HIS A 77 4.37 -1.96 -3.28
N PRO A 78 4.70 -0.72 -2.84
CA PRO A 78 4.19 -0.17 -1.58
C PRO A 78 2.66 -0.19 -1.46
N LEU A 79 1.94 0.10 -2.54
CA LEU A 79 0.47 0.08 -2.54
C LEU A 79 -0.07 -1.34 -2.37
N GLN A 80 0.55 -2.33 -3.03
CA GLN A 80 0.24 -3.74 -2.82
C GLN A 80 0.56 -4.20 -1.39
N HIS A 81 1.65 -3.73 -0.80
CA HIS A 81 1.99 -4.02 0.59
C HIS A 81 0.95 -3.45 1.56
N ALA A 82 0.46 -2.23 1.33
CA ALA A 82 -0.64 -1.69 2.13
C ALA A 82 -1.89 -2.59 2.13
N LEU A 83 -2.21 -3.22 0.98
CA LEU A 83 -3.29 -4.21 0.91
C LEU A 83 -2.97 -5.51 1.66
N LYS A 84 -1.71 -5.98 1.62
CA LYS A 84 -1.27 -7.15 2.38
C LYS A 84 -1.33 -6.89 3.89
N ASP A 85 -0.99 -5.68 4.32
CA ASP A 85 -1.09 -5.29 5.73
C ASP A 85 -2.54 -5.27 6.20
N LEU A 86 -3.48 -4.82 5.34
CA LEU A 86 -4.92 -4.92 5.62
C LEU A 86 -5.39 -6.37 5.71
N ASP A 87 -5.04 -7.20 4.72
CA ASP A 87 -5.36 -8.63 4.70
C ASP A 87 -4.82 -9.36 5.94
N LYS A 88 -3.60 -9.02 6.37
CA LYS A 88 -3.02 -9.53 7.62
C LYS A 88 -3.78 -9.04 8.84
N ALA A 89 -4.17 -7.76 8.89
CA ALA A 89 -4.88 -7.18 10.03
C ALA A 89 -6.23 -7.87 10.30
N TYR A 90 -6.93 -8.33 9.25
CA TYR A 90 -8.18 -9.10 9.39
C TYR A 90 -7.99 -10.56 9.82
N ARG A 91 -6.76 -11.09 9.74
CA ARG A 91 -6.44 -12.50 10.06
C ARG A 91 -5.76 -12.67 11.41
N ASN A 92 -5.35 -11.58 12.06
CA ASN A 92 -4.81 -11.59 13.41
C ASN A 92 -5.96 -11.58 14.43
#